data_AF-U5S0I4-F1
#
_entry.id   AF-U5S0I4-F1
#
_cell.length_a   1.000
_cell.length_b   1.000
_cell.length_c   1.000
_cell.angle_alpha   90.00
_cell.angle_beta   90.00
_cell.angle_gamma   90.00
#
_symmetry.space_group_name_H-M   'P 1'
#
loop_
_entity.id
_entity.type
_entity.pdbx_description
1 polymer ?
#
loop_
_entity_poly.entity_id
_entity_poly.type
_entity_poly.pdbx_seq_one_letter_code
_entity_poly.pdbx_strand_id
1 'polypeptide(L)' 'LPMNGAVPTIASAVLTGLGEGARNIGAFNNPEFGSITGLFHLITDLPLEPTPPIDAGMWRFCHTCTKCADA' A
#
# COMPACT_ATOMS: atom_id res chain seq x y z
N LEU A 1 -13.86 4.80 5.29
CA LEU A 1 -13.19 4.49 4.00
C LEU A 1 -11.80 5.11 4.03
N PRO A 2 -10.75 4.47 3.49
CA PRO A 2 -9.37 5.00 3.46
C PRO A 2 -9.18 6.25 2.56
N MET A 3 -10.27 7.00 2.36
CA MET A 3 -10.39 8.28 1.65
C MET A 3 -10.46 9.46 2.64
N ASN A 4 -10.01 9.29 3.88
CA ASN A 4 -9.98 10.37 4.87
C ASN A 4 -8.52 10.73 5.16
N GLY A 5 -8.05 11.80 4.54
CA GLY A 5 -6.69 12.34 4.67
C GLY A 5 -6.40 13.38 3.59
N ALA A 6 -5.35 14.18 3.76
CA ALA A 6 -4.93 15.17 2.75
C ALA A 6 -4.37 14.53 1.46
N VAL A 7 -3.98 13.26 1.53
CA VAL A 7 -3.41 12.48 0.41
C VAL A 7 -4.08 11.12 0.30
N PRO A 8 -4.25 10.56 -0.92
CA PRO A 8 -4.73 9.19 -1.10
C PRO A 8 -3.72 8.19 -0.52
N THR A 9 -4.06 7.61 0.65
CA THR A 9 -3.11 6.88 1.50
C THR A 9 -2.43 5.70 0.80
N ILE A 10 -3.20 4.89 0.08
CA ILE A 10 -2.68 3.68 -0.60
C ILE A 10 -1.79 4.07 -1.77
N ALA A 11 -2.20 5.04 -2.59
CA ALA A 11 -1.42 5.48 -3.73
C ALA A 11 -0.07 6.07 -3.28
N SER A 12 -0.07 6.88 -2.22
CA SER A 12 1.17 7.42 -1.63
C SER A 12 2.09 6.30 -1.14
N ALA A 13 1.56 5.30 -0.42
CA ALA A 13 2.37 4.19 0.11
C ALA A 13 2.97 3.30 -1.00
N VAL A 14 2.29 3.16 -2.14
CA VAL A 14 2.85 2.49 -3.32
C VAL A 14 3.99 3.29 -3.92
N LEU A 15 3.81 4.61 -4.07
CA LEU A 15 4.83 5.48 -4.65
C LEU A 15 6.07 5.62 -3.76
N THR A 16 5.93 5.54 -2.44
CA THR A 16 7.05 5.60 -1.48
C THR A 16 7.67 4.23 -1.18
N GLY A 17 7.21 3.16 -1.83
CA GLY A 17 7.82 1.84 -1.72
C GLY A 17 7.55 1.11 -0.41
N LEU A 18 6.51 1.49 0.34
CA LEU A 18 6.15 0.79 1.58
C LEU A 18 5.51 -0.59 1.31
N GLY A 19 4.96 -0.80 0.11
CA GLY A 19 4.17 -1.99 -0.23
C GLY A 19 3.41 -1.81 -1.54
N GLU A 20 2.53 -2.77 -1.83
CA GLU A 20 1.72 -2.78 -3.06
C GLU A 20 0.22 -2.80 -2.74
N GLY A 21 -0.57 -2.35 -3.72
CA GLY A 21 -2.01 -2.60 -3.71
C GLY A 21 -2.32 -4.09 -3.79
N ALA A 22 -3.44 -4.50 -3.20
CA ALA A 22 -3.88 -5.88 -3.18
C ALA A 22 -5.33 -6.02 -3.67
N ARG A 23 -5.79 -7.26 -3.89
CA ARG A 23 -7.15 -7.57 -4.36
C ARG A 23 -8.24 -7.05 -3.44
N ASN A 24 -8.03 -7.13 -2.12
CA ASN A 24 -8.94 -6.59 -1.13
C ASN A 24 -8.99 -5.07 -1.30
N ILE A 25 -10.08 -4.59 -1.89
CA ILE A 25 -10.29 -3.19 -2.22
C ILE A 25 -10.13 -2.34 -0.94
N GLY A 26 -9.28 -1.32 -1.00
CA GLY A 26 -9.01 -0.43 0.13
C GLY A 26 -7.95 -0.96 1.10
N ALA A 27 -7.24 -2.04 0.75
CA ALA A 27 -6.10 -2.52 1.51
C ALA A 27 -4.80 -2.38 0.74
N PHE A 28 -3.74 -2.43 1.52
CA PHE A 28 -2.35 -2.32 1.12
C PHE A 28 -1.62 -3.48 1.80
N ASN A 29 -0.70 -4.12 1.09
CA ASN A 29 0.10 -5.20 1.64
C ASN A 29 1.55 -4.74 1.75
N ASN A 30 2.10 -4.86 2.95
CA ASN A 30 3.52 -4.67 3.22
C ASN A 30 4.25 -6.02 3.14
N PRO A 31 5.48 -6.09 2.59
CA PRO A 31 6.18 -7.36 2.44
C PRO A 31 6.62 -7.99 3.76
N GLU A 32 6.75 -7.19 4.82
CA GLU A 32 7.18 -7.63 6.15
C GLU A 32 5.98 -7.99 7.05
N PHE A 33 4.90 -7.21 6.98
CA PHE A 33 3.76 -7.31 7.90
C PHE A 33 2.43 -7.68 7.25
N GLY A 34 2.37 -7.82 5.92
CA GLY A 34 1.15 -8.17 5.20
C GLY A 34 0.08 -7.08 5.20
N SER A 35 -1.19 -7.48 5.28
CA SER A 35 -2.36 -6.60 5.14
C SER A 35 -2.81 -5.90 6.43
N ILE A 36 -2.07 -6.07 7.53
CA ILE A 36 -2.42 -5.51 8.85
C ILE A 36 -1.69 -4.19 9.16
N THR A 37 -0.91 -3.67 8.21
CA THR A 37 -0.14 -2.44 8.39
C THR A 37 -1.02 -1.21 8.32
N GLY A 38 -1.02 -0.41 9.38
CA GLY A 38 -1.60 0.93 9.39
C GLY A 38 -0.69 1.93 8.67
N LEU A 39 -1.30 2.86 7.92
CA LEU A 39 -0.59 3.88 7.16
C LEU A 39 -1.01 5.27 7.63
N PHE A 40 -0.05 6.18 7.75
CA PHE A 40 -0.27 7.61 7.95
C PHE A 40 0.71 8.41 7.10
N HIS A 41 0.36 9.65 6.80
CA HIS A 41 1.16 10.54 5.95
C HIS A 41 1.40 11.87 6.67
N LEU A 42 2.60 12.40 6.52
CA LEU A 42 2.97 13.74 6.97
C LEU A 42 3.44 14.52 5.76
N ILE A 43 2.81 15.66 5.50
CA ILE A 43 3.20 16.57 4.42
C ILE A 43 4.15 17.60 5.02
N THR A 44 5.33 17.74 4.43
CA THR A 44 6.36 18.68 4.87
C THR A 44 7.09 19.27 3.67
N ASP A 45 7.63 20.46 3.85
CA ASP A 45 8.52 21.18 2.95
C ASP A 45 10.01 20.87 3.21
N LEU A 46 10.32 20.03 4.20
CA LEU A 46 11.67 19.53 4.44
C LEU A 46 12.17 18.76 3.20
N PRO A 47 13.32 19.12 2.61
CA PRO A 47 13.89 18.35 1.50
C PRO A 47 14.32 16.96 1.97
N LEU A 48 13.64 15.94 1.48
CA LEU A 48 13.92 14.53 1.73
C LEU A 48 14.18 13.81 0.41
N GLU A 49 15.09 12.85 0.42
CA GLU A 49 15.32 11.99 -0.75
C GLU A 49 14.10 11.09 -0.97
N PRO A 50 13.49 11.07 -2.17
CA PRO A 50 12.38 10.17 -2.47
C PRO A 50 12.82 8.71 -2.39
N THR A 51 11.99 7.87 -1.78
CA THR A 51 12.16 6.41 -1.86
C THR A 51 11.51 5.88 -3.13
N PRO A 52 12.14 4.89 -3.81
CA PRO A 52 11.55 4.31 -5.02
C PRO A 52 10.39 3.36 -4.66
N PRO A 53 9.41 3.18 -5.58
CA PRO A 53 8.42 2.11 -5.48
C PRO A 53 9.07 0.71 -5.45
N ILE A 54 8.33 -0.28 -4.96
CA ILE A 54 8.76 -1.69 -4.92
C ILE A 54 7.85 -2.61 -5.76
N ASP A 55 8.38 -3.74 -6.20
CA ASP A 55 7.63 -4.87 -6.76
C ASP A 55 8.06 -6.15 -6.01
N ALA A 56 7.26 -6.54 -5.02
CA ALA A 56 7.38 -7.78 -4.28
C ALA A 56 6.48 -8.89 -4.88
N GLY A 57 5.88 -8.67 -6.05
CA GLY A 57 5.01 -9.63 -6.73
C GLY A 57 3.63 -9.80 -6.08
N MET A 58 3.20 -8.89 -5.22
CA MET A 58 1.94 -9.03 -4.49
C MET A 58 0.73 -9.00 -5.44
N TRP A 59 0.79 -8.14 -6.46
CA TRP A 59 -0.26 -8.10 -7.47
C TRP A 59 -0.31 -9.41 -8.28
N ARG A 60 0.85 -9.98 -8.61
CA ARG A 60 0.96 -11.29 -9.29
C ARG A 60 0.34 -12.39 -8.44
N PHE A 61 0.62 -12.41 -7.15
CA PHE A 61 0.03 -13.34 -6.20
C PHE A 61 -1.50 -13.18 -6.08
N CYS A 62 -2.00 -11.94 -6.11
CA CYS A 62 -3.43 -11.67 -6.05
C CYS A 62 -4.22 -12.32 -7.21
N HIS A 63 -3.61 -12.54 -8.39
CA HIS A 63 -4.26 -13.20 -9.52
C HIS A 63 -4.65 -14.66 -9.27
N THR A 64 -3.97 -15.37 -8.36
CA THR A 64 -4.23 -16.79 -8.07
C THR A 64 -4.81 -17.06 -6.69
N CYS A 65 -4.61 -16.16 -5.71
CA CYS A 65 -4.97 -16.44 -4.32
C CYS A 65 -6.48 -16.44 -4.02
N THR A 66 -7.21 -15.42 -4.47
CA THR A 66 -8.66 -15.12 -4.24
C THR A 66 -9.22 -15.25 -2.82
N LYS A 67 -8.44 -15.67 -1.81
CA LYS A 67 -8.89 -15.97 -0.44
C LYS A 67 -9.68 -14.85 0.24
N CYS A 68 -9.33 -13.58 -0.01
CA CYS A 68 -10.05 -12.44 0.55
C CYS A 68 -11.40 -12.15 -0.12
N ALA A 69 -11.67 -12.72 -1.29
CA ALA A 69 -12.95 -12.63 -1.99
C ALA A 69 -13.87 -13.82 -1.68
N ASP A 70 -13.29 -14.95 -1.24
CA ASP A 70 -14.01 -16.16 -0.84
C ASP A 70 -14.54 -16.09 0.61
N ALA A 71 -14.15 -15.05 1.36
CA ALA A 71 -14.53 -14.79 2.75
C ALA A 71 -15.50 -13.60 2.84
#